data_AF-A0A8S9UMG8-F1
#
_entry.id   AF-A0A8S9UMG8-F1
#
_cell.length_a   1.000
_cell.length_b   1.000
_cell.length_c   1.000
_cell.angle_alpha   90.00
_cell.angle_beta   90.00
_cell.angle_gamma   90.00
#
_symmetry.space_group_name_H-M   'P 1'
#
loop_
_entity.id
_entity.type
_entity.pdbx_description
1 polymer ?
#
loop_
_entity_poly.entity_id
_entity_poly.type
_entity_poly.pdbx_seq_one_letter_code
_entity_poly.pdbx_strand_id
1 'polypeptide(L)'
;MGVPALLLIGLLCASLRAYSALLLPSDGYTEGSKCTRNGGAVYDDPLTSFRLAKPMEGAVEVLPIEIRFLIDARNTRDYEAYYADASFCVELNGLWNKCKAPGGPPMTFNLLPEGNYTAVAYITDTSGEARYHTAKSISFTVQSSGEFNLRNRKLVERSQKEQHFPKDVHLLQWAEMERQVEIEDFEDDNIVLPRSHVSHTNSPMLVIGVKTAVVKGFSRRQAIRDTWANPAMLPLDVKVLFLGGEPSLIDLKNEGERRRVLQAIAKERAVYRDLLTEELECTDSYRGLSDKVKSFMHLAEVEFPDTKFVMLADDDIYLKIDQLMENLRQEKRPLYFGEVWAVKFAHKQEPIRDGNSPYYLPSDQYSMRNLLPYAVGPHYVVSMAGVRFIAKNYWRLRSMNGLEDVSTGFWLRAVHMNAQHTPAFSSVRASLACNDNLVSFADLSPLGIRSFHTNLINNRSFCYGFHPVTWHRHLHSIPSLEKLLQQPSQVAAEPSLQLETVLSNSNSDQMTVIVSTPFTAGIKSQFSSSIDSLDEFVQNMCDQVTSTQTCSTTLRRQLECHVSYPYQICQSHDKV
;
A
#
# COMPACT_ATOMS: atom_id res chain seq x y z
N MET A 1 -0.81 -55.63 -41.36
CA MET A 1 0.29 -56.48 -41.87
C MET A 1 1.31 -55.55 -42.50
N GLY A 2 2.54 -55.36 -42.08
CA GLY A 2 3.40 -55.76 -40.95
C GLY A 2 4.62 -54.81 -41.11
N VAL A 3 4.99 -53.94 -40.15
CA VAL A 3 5.72 -54.19 -38.89
C VAL A 3 7.15 -54.74 -39.19
N PRO A 4 8.21 -54.32 -38.47
CA PRO A 4 8.79 -53.00 -38.21
C PRO A 4 10.35 -53.12 -38.32
N ALA A 5 11.14 -52.27 -37.66
CA ALA A 5 12.31 -52.64 -36.82
C ALA A 5 13.38 -51.54 -36.82
N LEU A 6 13.56 -50.88 -35.68
CA LEU A 6 14.68 -50.99 -34.73
C LEU A 6 15.96 -50.24 -35.19
N LEU A 7 16.36 -49.19 -34.49
CA LEU A 7 17.15 -49.18 -33.24
C LEU A 7 18.66 -49.34 -33.51
N LEU A 8 19.42 -48.42 -32.90
CA LEU A 8 20.83 -48.47 -32.49
C LEU A 8 21.86 -47.52 -33.14
N ILE A 9 22.28 -46.55 -32.31
CA ILE A 9 23.65 -46.32 -31.83
C ILE A 9 24.75 -45.98 -32.85
N GLY A 10 25.08 -44.68 -32.89
CA GLY A 10 26.40 -44.06 -32.67
C GLY A 10 27.69 -44.69 -33.20
N LEU A 11 28.52 -43.86 -33.88
CA LEU A 11 29.86 -43.43 -33.42
C LEU A 11 30.61 -42.59 -34.49
N LEU A 12 31.25 -41.52 -33.99
CA LEU A 12 32.56 -40.94 -34.36
C LEU A 12 32.79 -40.20 -35.70
N CYS A 13 32.69 -38.87 -35.61
CA CYS A 13 33.78 -37.86 -35.70
C CYS A 13 35.06 -38.17 -36.53
N ALA A 14 35.40 -37.30 -37.51
CA ALA A 14 36.72 -36.65 -37.61
C ALA A 14 36.85 -35.60 -38.77
N SER A 15 37.55 -34.49 -38.45
CA SER A 15 38.37 -33.58 -39.30
C SER A 15 37.65 -32.51 -40.17
N LEU A 16 38.10 -31.24 -40.33
CA LEU A 16 39.42 -30.59 -40.20
C LEU A 16 39.36 -29.11 -39.73
N ARG A 17 40.49 -28.68 -39.12
CA ARG A 17 41.19 -27.36 -39.09
C ARG A 17 40.78 -26.36 -40.20
N ALA A 18 40.63 -25.03 -40.03
CA ALA A 18 41.38 -23.94 -39.36
C ALA A 18 41.74 -22.90 -40.46
N TYR A 19 41.52 -21.59 -40.26
CA TYR A 19 42.38 -20.51 -40.81
C TYR A 19 41.99 -19.13 -40.22
N SER A 20 42.93 -18.59 -39.46
CA SER A 20 43.45 -17.20 -39.33
C SER A 20 42.58 -15.95 -39.22
N ALA A 21 42.91 -15.21 -38.15
CA ALA A 21 42.60 -13.84 -37.74
C ALA A 21 42.96 -12.70 -38.70
N LEU A 22 42.34 -11.51 -38.46
CA LEU A 22 42.98 -10.18 -38.44
C LEU A 22 42.10 -9.13 -37.71
N LEU A 23 42.76 -8.23 -36.98
CA LEU A 23 42.30 -7.34 -35.89
C LEU A 23 41.83 -5.94 -36.35
N LEU A 24 40.99 -5.25 -35.56
CA LEU A 24 41.26 -3.99 -34.81
C LEU A 24 39.96 -3.37 -34.17
N PRO A 25 40.03 -2.43 -33.19
CA PRO A 25 39.33 -2.52 -31.90
C PRO A 25 38.32 -1.39 -31.57
N SER A 26 37.45 -1.60 -30.57
CA SER A 26 37.02 -0.55 -29.61
C SER A 26 36.14 -1.10 -28.46
N ASP A 27 36.53 -0.74 -27.24
CA ASP A 27 35.73 -0.47 -26.04
C ASP A 27 35.00 -1.59 -25.26
N GLY A 28 35.63 -1.97 -24.14
CA GLY A 28 34.99 -1.87 -22.83
C GLY A 28 33.87 -2.85 -22.47
N TYR A 29 33.95 -4.12 -22.88
CA TYR A 29 33.11 -5.20 -22.35
C TYR A 29 33.86 -5.97 -21.27
N THR A 30 33.31 -6.04 -20.05
CA THR A 30 33.73 -7.01 -19.03
C THR A 30 33.43 -8.41 -19.56
N GLU A 31 34.49 -9.21 -19.71
CA GLU A 31 34.46 -10.59 -20.21
C GLU A 31 33.39 -11.44 -19.51
N GLY A 32 32.46 -11.98 -20.30
CA GLY A 32 31.60 -13.07 -19.88
C GLY A 32 32.45 -14.33 -19.67
N SER A 33 32.52 -14.81 -18.45
CA SER A 33 33.10 -16.09 -18.07
C SER A 33 32.31 -17.23 -18.75
N LYS A 34 32.82 -17.73 -19.87
CA LYS A 34 32.36 -18.99 -20.47
C LYS A 34 32.88 -20.16 -19.63
N CYS A 35 31.99 -20.84 -18.92
CA CYS A 35 32.27 -22.16 -18.35
C CYS A 35 31.39 -23.22 -19.01
N THR A 36 32.04 -24.11 -19.76
CA THR A 36 31.46 -25.34 -20.30
C THR A 36 31.33 -26.39 -19.20
N ARG A 37 30.12 -26.88 -18.96
CA ARG A 37 29.88 -28.13 -18.21
C ARG A 37 30.40 -29.30 -19.04
N ASN A 38 31.11 -30.23 -18.41
CA ASN A 38 31.71 -31.40 -19.06
C ASN A 38 30.70 -32.15 -19.95
N GLY A 39 31.01 -32.22 -21.25
CA GLY A 39 30.43 -33.19 -22.20
C GLY A 39 29.03 -32.88 -22.72
N GLY A 40 28.96 -32.21 -23.89
CA GLY A 40 27.79 -32.24 -24.78
C GLY A 40 27.00 -30.92 -24.88
N ALA A 41 27.13 -30.26 -26.04
CA ALA A 41 26.45 -29.03 -26.47
C ALA A 41 26.68 -27.78 -25.60
N VAL A 42 27.32 -26.76 -26.19
CA VAL A 42 27.38 -25.40 -25.64
C VAL A 42 25.97 -24.82 -25.73
N TYR A 43 25.16 -25.00 -24.68
CA TYR A 43 23.96 -24.19 -24.50
C TYR A 43 24.43 -22.79 -24.11
N ASP A 44 24.14 -21.81 -24.95
CA ASP A 44 24.39 -20.40 -24.65
C ASP A 44 23.55 -20.00 -23.43
N ASP A 45 24.18 -19.34 -22.45
CA ASP A 45 23.53 -19.01 -21.18
C ASP A 45 22.28 -18.17 -21.44
N PRO A 46 21.07 -18.63 -21.08
CA PRO A 46 19.83 -17.94 -21.41
C PRO A 46 19.62 -16.65 -20.61
N LEU A 47 20.41 -16.44 -19.53
CA LEU A 47 20.29 -15.30 -18.63
C LEU A 47 20.86 -14.03 -19.27
N THR A 48 20.07 -12.95 -19.28
CA THR A 48 20.49 -11.64 -19.80
C THR A 48 20.76 -10.64 -18.68
N SER A 49 20.15 -10.81 -17.51
CA SER A 49 20.39 -9.95 -16.34
C SER A 49 20.00 -10.68 -15.06
N PHE A 50 20.81 -10.50 -14.01
CA PHE A 50 20.58 -11.03 -12.68
C PHE A 50 20.93 -10.00 -11.62
N ARG A 51 19.92 -9.61 -10.82
CA ARG A 51 20.07 -8.53 -9.83
C ARG A 51 19.31 -8.84 -8.56
N LEU A 52 19.80 -8.30 -7.45
CA LEU A 52 19.05 -8.25 -6.21
C LEU A 52 18.04 -7.10 -6.27
N ALA A 53 16.75 -7.43 -6.17
CA ALA A 53 15.63 -6.49 -6.23
C ALA A 53 15.13 -6.08 -4.84
N LYS A 54 15.23 -6.97 -3.85
CA LYS A 54 15.04 -6.67 -2.43
C LYS A 54 16.12 -7.30 -1.56
N PRO A 55 16.64 -6.59 -0.55
CA PRO A 55 16.39 -5.17 -0.26
C PRO A 55 16.90 -4.25 -1.38
N MET A 56 16.56 -2.95 -1.34
CA MET A 56 17.08 -1.98 -2.30
C MET A 56 18.38 -1.35 -1.78
N GLU A 57 19.22 -0.82 -2.67
CA GLU A 57 20.39 -0.03 -2.27
C GLU A 57 20.00 1.14 -1.36
N GLY A 58 20.67 1.26 -0.22
CA GLY A 58 20.41 2.26 0.81
C GLY A 58 19.08 2.06 1.57
N ALA A 59 18.38 0.94 1.36
CA ALA A 59 17.11 0.69 2.03
C ALA A 59 17.30 0.56 3.54
N VAL A 60 16.25 0.93 4.26
CA VAL A 60 16.13 0.61 5.68
C VAL A 60 14.98 -0.37 5.81
N GLU A 61 15.26 -1.49 6.46
CA GLU A 61 14.40 -2.66 6.50
C GLU A 61 14.09 -3.03 7.96
N VAL A 62 12.99 -3.76 8.12
CA VAL A 62 12.58 -4.40 9.37
C VAL A 62 12.44 -5.90 9.13
N LEU A 63 12.66 -6.71 10.16
CA LEU A 63 12.48 -8.15 10.05
C LEU A 63 10.99 -8.54 10.00
N PRO A 64 10.63 -9.63 9.28
CA PRO A 64 11.51 -10.44 8.45
C PRO A 64 11.81 -9.78 7.09
N ILE A 65 13.04 -9.95 6.59
CA ILE A 65 13.47 -9.39 5.30
C ILE A 65 13.29 -10.43 4.21
N GLU A 66 12.46 -10.12 3.22
CA GLU A 66 12.29 -10.97 2.04
C GLU A 66 13.30 -10.60 0.95
N ILE A 67 14.04 -11.60 0.50
CA ILE A 67 15.02 -11.50 -0.58
C ILE A 67 14.33 -11.79 -1.90
N ARG A 68 14.46 -10.86 -2.84
CA ARG A 68 13.92 -11.00 -4.20
C ARG A 68 14.99 -10.76 -5.23
N PHE A 69 15.02 -11.62 -6.22
CA PHE A 69 15.88 -11.48 -7.38
C PHE A 69 15.05 -10.99 -8.57
N LEU A 70 15.64 -10.14 -9.41
CA LEU A 70 15.14 -9.85 -10.74
C LEU A 70 16.03 -10.59 -11.75
N ILE A 71 15.39 -11.39 -12.59
CA ILE A 71 16.02 -12.31 -13.54
C ILE A 71 15.41 -12.01 -14.90
N ASP A 72 16.22 -11.55 -15.84
CA ASP A 72 15.83 -11.42 -17.23
C ASP A 72 16.51 -12.55 -18.02
N ALA A 73 15.75 -13.18 -18.90
CA ALA A 73 16.24 -14.25 -19.76
C ALA A 73 15.67 -14.10 -21.18
N ARG A 74 16.41 -14.59 -22.18
CA ARG A 74 15.95 -14.57 -23.58
C ARG A 74 14.67 -15.38 -23.78
N ASN A 75 14.55 -16.50 -23.07
CA ASN A 75 13.41 -17.39 -23.14
C ASN A 75 13.27 -18.15 -21.81
N THR A 76 12.06 -18.18 -21.26
CA THR A 76 11.73 -18.88 -20.02
C THR A 76 12.00 -20.39 -20.11
N ARG A 77 11.69 -21.04 -21.24
CA ARG A 77 11.89 -22.49 -21.38
C ARG A 77 13.36 -22.87 -21.28
N ASP A 78 14.21 -22.10 -21.95
CA ASP A 78 15.65 -22.34 -21.95
C ASP A 78 16.24 -22.03 -20.57
N TYR A 79 15.77 -20.96 -19.92
CA TYR A 79 16.13 -20.63 -18.54
C TYR A 79 15.77 -21.76 -17.56
N GLU A 80 14.52 -22.24 -17.59
CA GLU A 80 14.06 -23.31 -16.71
C GLU A 80 14.85 -24.61 -16.93
N ALA A 81 15.16 -24.95 -18.18
CA ALA A 81 15.95 -26.13 -18.50
C ALA A 81 17.43 -25.99 -18.09
N TYR A 82 18.04 -24.83 -18.34
CA TYR A 82 19.46 -24.59 -18.07
C TYR A 82 19.75 -24.47 -16.56
N TYR A 83 18.88 -23.78 -15.82
CA TYR A 83 19.04 -23.54 -14.39
C TYR A 83 18.25 -24.51 -13.50
N ALA A 84 17.71 -25.61 -14.05
CA ALA A 84 16.89 -26.57 -13.31
C ALA A 84 17.52 -27.06 -11.99
N ASP A 85 18.83 -27.32 -12.02
CA ASP A 85 19.61 -27.80 -10.87
C ASP A 85 20.45 -26.71 -10.20
N ALA A 86 20.20 -25.44 -10.50
CA ALA A 86 20.95 -24.33 -9.92
C ALA A 86 20.44 -23.95 -8.53
N SER A 87 21.30 -23.30 -7.74
CA SER A 87 20.95 -22.66 -6.47
C SER A 87 21.16 -21.16 -6.55
N PHE A 88 20.11 -20.40 -6.21
CA PHE A 88 20.13 -18.95 -6.11
C PHE A 88 20.40 -18.57 -4.66
N CYS A 89 21.52 -17.92 -4.41
CA CYS A 89 22.02 -17.64 -3.08
C CYS A 89 22.15 -16.13 -2.83
N VAL A 90 22.08 -15.76 -1.55
CA VAL A 90 22.43 -14.42 -1.08
C VAL A 90 23.30 -14.53 0.16
N GLU A 91 24.31 -13.68 0.20
CA GLU A 91 25.26 -13.57 1.30
C GLU A 91 25.19 -12.16 1.88
N LEU A 92 25.01 -12.04 3.20
CA LEU A 92 24.99 -10.77 3.93
C LEU A 92 26.25 -10.65 4.79
N ASN A 93 27.06 -9.62 4.54
CA ASN A 93 28.33 -9.33 5.21
C ASN A 93 29.34 -10.50 5.25
N GLY A 94 29.19 -11.51 4.38
CA GLY A 94 29.98 -12.74 4.44
C GLY A 94 29.66 -13.69 5.60
N LEU A 95 28.66 -13.37 6.41
CA LEU A 95 28.32 -14.14 7.62
C LEU A 95 27.02 -14.92 7.46
N TRP A 96 26.03 -14.33 6.81
CA TRP A 96 24.70 -14.90 6.70
C TRP A 96 24.45 -15.34 5.26
N ASN A 97 24.29 -16.64 5.03
CA ASN A 97 24.05 -17.17 3.69
C ASN A 97 22.71 -17.94 3.65
N LYS A 98 21.94 -17.73 2.59
CA LYS A 98 20.76 -18.54 2.26
C LYS A 98 20.73 -18.81 0.77
N CYS A 99 20.31 -20.02 0.41
CA CYS A 99 20.12 -20.45 -0.97
C CYS A 99 18.72 -21.03 -1.17
N LYS A 100 18.21 -20.95 -2.40
CA LYS A 100 17.00 -21.64 -2.84
C LYS A 100 17.12 -22.13 -4.27
N ALA A 101 16.40 -23.20 -4.60
CA ALA A 101 16.21 -23.60 -5.99
C ALA A 101 15.37 -22.57 -6.76
N PRO A 102 15.51 -22.47 -8.10
CA PRO A 102 14.58 -21.68 -8.92
C PRO A 102 13.14 -22.14 -8.73
N GLY A 103 12.22 -21.18 -8.61
CA GLY A 103 10.81 -21.46 -8.27
C GLY A 103 10.56 -21.92 -6.82
N GLY A 104 11.61 -22.05 -6.00
CA GLY A 104 11.50 -22.37 -4.57
C GLY A 104 10.84 -21.25 -3.76
N PRO A 105 10.45 -21.54 -2.49
CA PRO A 105 9.71 -20.61 -1.64
C PRO A 105 10.45 -19.27 -1.44
N PRO A 106 9.74 -18.21 -0.98
CA PRO A 106 10.35 -16.94 -0.66
C PRO A 106 11.54 -17.11 0.30
N MET A 107 12.67 -16.48 -0.03
CA MET A 107 13.85 -16.51 0.83
C MET A 107 13.71 -15.37 1.84
N THR A 108 13.62 -15.69 3.13
CA THR A 108 13.43 -14.69 4.19
C THR A 108 14.50 -14.80 5.27
N PHE A 109 14.99 -13.66 5.76
CA PHE A 109 15.76 -13.58 6.99
C PHE A 109 14.85 -13.11 8.11
N ASN A 110 14.54 -14.02 9.05
CA ASN A 110 13.62 -13.73 10.16
C ASN A 110 14.33 -13.12 11.37
N LEU A 111 15.64 -13.38 11.50
CA LEU A 111 16.46 -12.95 12.62
C LEU A 111 17.79 -12.43 12.06
N LEU A 112 18.04 -11.14 12.27
CA LEU A 112 19.31 -10.47 12.02
C LEU A 112 19.49 -9.39 13.09
N PRO A 113 20.71 -9.17 13.62
CA PRO A 113 20.99 -8.01 14.45
C PRO A 113 20.66 -6.69 13.74
N GLU A 114 20.30 -5.66 14.50
CA GLU A 114 20.20 -4.30 13.94
C GLU A 114 21.59 -3.82 13.49
N GLY A 115 21.65 -3.09 12.38
CA GLY A 115 22.91 -2.61 11.81
C GLY A 115 22.94 -2.58 10.29
N ASN A 116 24.13 -2.34 9.74
CA ASN A 116 24.34 -2.22 8.30
C ASN A 116 24.78 -3.55 7.69
N TYR A 117 24.22 -3.86 6.53
CA TYR A 117 24.45 -5.08 5.79
C TYR A 117 24.79 -4.78 4.35
N THR A 118 25.72 -5.55 3.80
CA THR A 118 26.00 -5.63 2.37
C THR A 118 25.54 -6.98 1.88
N ALA A 119 24.60 -6.99 0.93
CA ALA A 119 24.08 -8.20 0.30
C ALA A 119 24.74 -8.44 -1.06
N VAL A 120 25.14 -9.68 -1.31
CA VAL A 120 25.63 -10.15 -2.60
C VAL A 120 24.81 -11.36 -3.02
N ALA A 121 24.14 -11.27 -4.18
CA ALA A 121 23.41 -12.39 -4.75
C ALA A 121 24.27 -13.12 -5.78
N TYR A 122 24.18 -14.45 -5.81
CA TYR A 122 24.91 -15.26 -6.79
C TYR A 122 24.15 -16.53 -7.16
N ILE A 123 24.47 -17.09 -8.32
CA ILE A 123 23.96 -18.39 -8.80
C ILE A 123 25.09 -19.40 -8.74
N THR A 124 24.83 -20.56 -8.16
CA THR A 124 25.80 -21.66 -7.99
C THR A 124 25.18 -23.00 -8.33
N ASP A 125 26.00 -24.05 -8.45
CA ASP A 125 25.51 -25.42 -8.59
C ASP A 125 25.07 -26.00 -7.25
N THR A 126 24.51 -27.21 -7.28
CA THR A 126 24.10 -27.92 -6.07
C THR A 126 25.26 -28.19 -5.10
N SER A 127 26.51 -28.24 -5.57
CA SER A 127 27.70 -28.40 -4.72
C SER A 127 28.14 -27.10 -4.04
N GLY A 128 27.74 -25.93 -4.55
CA GLY A 128 28.18 -24.64 -4.02
C GLY A 128 29.63 -24.27 -4.36
N GLU A 129 30.30 -25.07 -5.18
CA GLU A 129 31.75 -24.92 -5.47
C GLU A 129 32.02 -23.90 -6.58
N ALA A 130 31.12 -23.76 -7.55
CA ALA A 130 31.25 -22.81 -8.65
C ALA A 130 30.19 -21.70 -8.60
N ARG A 131 30.60 -20.43 -8.61
CA ARG A 131 29.70 -19.27 -8.77
C ARG A 131 29.64 -18.88 -10.25
N TYR A 132 28.48 -19.11 -10.88
CA TYR A 132 28.26 -18.84 -12.31
C TYR A 132 27.95 -17.36 -12.57
N HIS A 133 27.16 -16.75 -11.69
CA HIS A 133 26.76 -15.35 -11.78
C HIS A 133 26.84 -14.69 -10.42
N THR A 134 27.33 -13.46 -10.37
CA THR A 134 27.33 -12.65 -9.15
C THR A 134 26.73 -11.29 -9.48
N ALA A 135 25.64 -10.95 -8.81
CA ALA A 135 25.01 -9.65 -8.92
C ALA A 135 25.86 -8.58 -8.24
N LYS A 136 25.65 -7.32 -8.64
CA LYS A 136 26.23 -6.17 -7.94
C LYS A 136 25.82 -6.19 -6.46
N SER A 137 26.78 -5.97 -5.57
CA SER A 137 26.53 -5.84 -4.14
C SER A 137 25.64 -4.63 -3.86
N ILE A 138 24.77 -4.75 -2.86
CA ILE A 138 23.99 -3.61 -2.34
C ILE A 138 24.18 -3.45 -0.84
N SER A 139 23.99 -2.24 -0.33
CA SER A 139 24.00 -1.95 1.10
C SER A 139 22.59 -1.59 1.61
N PHE A 140 22.24 -2.03 2.81
CA PHE A 140 20.98 -1.70 3.50
C PHE A 140 21.16 -1.72 5.02
N THR A 141 20.20 -1.15 5.75
CA THR A 141 20.22 -1.10 7.23
C THR A 141 19.03 -1.86 7.79
N VAL A 142 19.24 -2.65 8.83
CA VAL A 142 18.16 -3.28 9.63
C VAL A 142 17.96 -2.46 10.90
N GLN A 143 16.72 -2.06 11.15
CA GLN A 143 16.32 -1.32 12.36
C GLN A 143 15.19 -2.02 13.10
N SER A 144 14.99 -1.66 14.36
CA SER A 144 13.78 -2.03 15.09
C SER A 144 12.51 -1.50 14.41
N SER A 145 11.40 -2.22 14.57
CA SER A 145 10.11 -1.80 14.04
C SER A 145 9.65 -0.44 14.58
N GLY A 146 10.03 -0.09 15.82
CA GLY A 146 9.69 1.19 16.43
C GLY A 146 10.38 2.38 15.75
N GLU A 147 11.70 2.29 15.58
CA GLU A 147 12.50 3.33 14.93
C GLU A 147 12.14 3.50 13.46
N PHE A 148 11.99 2.39 12.73
CA PHE A 148 11.57 2.39 11.34
C PHE A 148 10.23 3.11 11.16
N ASN A 149 9.23 2.78 11.98
CA ASN A 149 7.92 3.41 11.93
C ASN A 149 7.98 4.91 12.27
N LEU A 150 8.78 5.31 13.25
CA LEU A 150 8.95 6.72 13.61
C LEU A 150 9.63 7.52 12.49
N ARG A 151 10.71 6.98 11.91
CA ARG A 151 11.41 7.60 10.78
C ARG A 151 10.47 7.81 9.60
N ASN A 152 9.73 6.76 9.23
CA ASN A 152 8.81 6.79 8.11
C ASN A 152 7.65 7.77 8.32
N ARG A 153 7.12 7.84 9.55
CA ARG A 153 6.10 8.84 9.91
C ARG A 153 6.61 10.27 9.70
N LYS A 154 7.82 10.59 10.18
CA LYS A 154 8.43 11.91 9.99
C LYS A 154 8.65 12.26 8.51
N LEU A 155 9.02 11.27 7.69
CA LEU A 155 9.17 11.47 6.24
C LEU A 155 7.83 11.76 5.57
N VAL A 156 6.76 11.07 5.96
CA VAL A 156 5.41 11.35 5.45
C VAL A 156 4.91 12.71 5.89
N GLU A 157 5.01 13.04 7.17
CA GLU A 157 4.59 14.35 7.69
C GLU A 157 5.32 15.50 6.98
N ARG A 158 6.63 15.35 6.77
CA ARG A 158 7.43 16.31 5.99
C ARG A 158 6.91 16.42 4.56
N SER A 159 6.74 15.29 3.87
CA SER A 159 6.28 15.27 2.48
C SER A 159 4.87 15.84 2.32
N GLN A 160 3.95 15.55 3.25
CA GLN A 160 2.61 16.14 3.30
C GLN A 160 2.68 17.66 3.45
N LYS A 161 3.54 18.16 4.35
CA LYS A 161 3.73 19.60 4.56
C LYS A 161 4.32 20.29 3.32
N GLU A 162 5.37 19.73 2.73
CA GLU A 162 6.02 20.27 1.54
C GLU A 162 5.08 20.31 0.33
N GLN A 163 4.25 19.27 0.16
CA GLN A 163 3.28 19.17 -0.92
C GLN A 163 1.93 19.83 -0.60
N HIS A 164 1.78 20.43 0.58
CA HIS A 164 0.55 21.09 1.04
C HIS A 164 -0.68 20.16 1.03
N PHE A 165 -0.48 18.87 1.35
CA PHE A 165 -1.57 17.91 1.44
C PHE A 165 -2.28 17.99 2.80
N PRO A 166 -3.61 17.72 2.83
CA PRO A 166 -4.31 17.59 4.10
C PRO A 166 -3.73 16.42 4.91
N LYS A 167 -3.81 16.55 6.25
CA LYS A 167 -3.48 15.42 7.13
C LYS A 167 -4.48 14.30 6.92
N ASP A 168 -4.00 13.07 6.90
CA ASP A 168 -4.86 11.90 6.85
C ASP A 168 -5.59 11.76 8.20
N VAL A 169 -6.90 11.98 8.21
CA VAL A 169 -7.78 11.76 9.36
C VAL A 169 -8.51 10.44 9.23
N HIS A 170 -8.80 9.80 10.37
CA HIS A 170 -9.59 8.58 10.40
C HIS A 170 -11.10 8.90 10.49
N LEU A 171 -11.95 7.91 10.20
CA LEU A 171 -13.41 8.09 10.07
C LEU A 171 -14.06 8.80 11.27
N LEU A 172 -13.74 8.37 12.50
CA LEU A 172 -14.33 8.93 13.72
C LEU A 172 -13.97 10.40 13.90
N GLN A 173 -12.68 10.73 13.77
CA GLN A 173 -12.20 12.12 13.82
C GLN A 173 -12.82 13.00 12.73
N TRP A 174 -12.95 12.48 11.50
CA TRP A 174 -13.63 13.21 10.43
C TRP A 174 -15.11 13.46 10.78
N ALA A 175 -15.83 12.46 11.29
CA ALA A 175 -17.24 12.58 11.62
C ALA A 175 -17.52 13.61 12.73
N GLU A 176 -16.58 13.82 13.64
CA GLU A 176 -16.64 14.87 14.67
C GLU A 176 -16.38 16.28 14.11
N MET A 177 -15.50 16.38 13.12
CA MET A 177 -15.16 17.66 12.48
C MET A 177 -16.23 18.12 11.49
N GLU A 178 -16.89 17.17 10.84
CA GLU A 178 -17.94 17.45 9.88
C GLU A 178 -19.18 17.99 10.60
N ARG A 179 -19.63 19.20 10.26
CA ARG A 179 -20.75 19.88 10.94
C ARG A 179 -21.96 20.07 10.03
N GLN A 180 -21.84 19.80 8.74
CA GLN A 180 -22.89 20.12 7.76
C GLN A 180 -23.98 19.05 7.69
N VAL A 181 -23.69 17.83 8.15
CA VAL A 181 -24.64 16.72 8.19
C VAL A 181 -24.80 16.24 9.62
N GLU A 182 -25.95 16.51 10.20
CA GLU A 182 -26.37 15.87 11.45
C GLU A 182 -27.18 14.62 11.12
N ILE A 183 -26.89 13.53 11.81
CA ILE A 183 -27.68 12.30 11.74
C ILE A 183 -28.40 12.19 13.07
N GLU A 184 -29.71 12.03 13.04
CA GLU A 184 -30.52 11.84 14.24
C GLU A 184 -29.96 10.66 15.06
N ASP A 185 -29.88 10.84 16.38
CA ASP A 185 -29.48 9.77 17.28
C ASP A 185 -30.49 8.63 17.17
N PHE A 186 -30.07 7.49 16.62
CA PHE A 186 -30.89 6.29 16.58
C PHE A 186 -31.12 5.80 18.02
N GLU A 187 -32.35 5.91 18.52
CA GLU A 187 -32.74 5.47 19.87
C GLU A 187 -32.75 3.94 20.03
N ASP A 188 -32.70 3.17 18.94
CA ASP A 188 -32.88 1.72 18.93
C ASP A 188 -31.63 0.95 18.46
N ASP A 189 -31.41 -0.24 19.02
CA ASP A 189 -30.24 -1.11 18.77
C ASP A 189 -30.19 -1.70 17.35
N ASN A 190 -31.19 -1.39 16.52
CA ASN A 190 -31.28 -1.74 15.10
C ASN A 190 -30.92 -0.53 14.21
N ILE A 191 -29.64 -0.13 14.20
CA ILE A 191 -29.15 0.88 13.27
C ILE A 191 -29.11 0.26 11.86
N VAL A 192 -30.19 0.43 11.10
CA VAL A 192 -30.21 0.17 9.65
C VAL A 192 -29.64 1.41 8.97
N LEU A 193 -28.47 1.27 8.33
CA LEU A 193 -27.85 2.35 7.58
C LEU A 193 -28.71 2.63 6.35
N PRO A 194 -29.20 3.87 6.15
CA PRO A 194 -30.06 4.19 5.02
C PRO A 194 -29.40 3.78 3.71
N ARG A 195 -30.11 3.06 2.84
CA ARG A 195 -29.59 2.67 1.53
C ARG A 195 -29.18 3.90 0.72
N SER A 196 -28.01 3.82 0.09
CA SER A 196 -27.45 4.85 -0.75
C SER A 196 -28.18 4.81 -2.07
N HIS A 197 -28.89 5.88 -2.42
CA HIS A 197 -29.56 5.98 -3.71
C HIS A 197 -28.51 6.19 -4.81
N VAL A 198 -28.17 5.11 -5.51
CA VAL A 198 -27.37 5.18 -6.73
C VAL A 198 -28.28 5.69 -7.84
N SER A 199 -28.13 6.95 -8.24
CA SER A 199 -28.99 7.56 -9.27
C SER A 199 -28.86 6.85 -10.63
N HIS A 200 -29.98 6.46 -11.24
CA HIS A 200 -30.07 5.91 -12.61
C HIS A 200 -29.91 6.96 -13.73
N THR A 201 -29.71 8.24 -13.40
CA THR A 201 -29.85 9.33 -14.38
C THR A 201 -28.78 9.33 -15.47
N ASN A 202 -27.65 8.63 -15.26
CA ASN A 202 -26.58 8.51 -16.24
C ASN A 202 -26.35 7.03 -16.55
N SER A 203 -26.22 6.68 -17.84
CA SER A 203 -25.75 5.35 -18.29
C SER A 203 -24.24 5.40 -18.49
N PRO A 204 -23.41 5.15 -17.45
CA PRO A 204 -21.96 5.19 -17.59
C PRO A 204 -21.49 4.09 -18.54
N MET A 205 -20.42 4.36 -19.28
CA MET A 205 -19.72 3.34 -20.06
C MET A 205 -18.87 2.44 -19.15
N LEU A 206 -18.33 2.99 -18.06
CA LEU A 206 -17.49 2.29 -17.08
C LEU A 206 -18.02 2.51 -15.66
N VAL A 207 -18.23 1.42 -14.93
CA VAL A 207 -18.50 1.44 -13.48
C VAL A 207 -17.30 0.87 -12.74
N ILE A 208 -16.74 1.63 -11.79
CA ILE A 208 -15.58 1.25 -11.00
C ILE A 208 -16.03 0.96 -9.57
N GLY A 209 -15.84 -0.29 -9.14
CA GLY A 209 -16.03 -0.72 -7.76
C GLY A 209 -14.71 -0.76 -7.00
N VAL A 210 -14.53 0.15 -6.03
CA VAL A 210 -13.34 0.25 -5.19
C VAL A 210 -13.55 -0.53 -3.89
N LYS A 211 -12.95 -1.71 -3.79
CA LYS A 211 -12.94 -2.55 -2.60
C LYS A 211 -12.22 -1.83 -1.46
N THR A 212 -12.91 -1.68 -0.33
CA THR A 212 -12.40 -0.95 0.83
C THR A 212 -12.90 -1.57 2.12
N ALA A 213 -12.13 -1.40 3.19
CA ALA A 213 -12.62 -1.68 4.54
C ALA A 213 -13.37 -0.45 5.06
N VAL A 214 -14.60 -0.61 5.55
CA VAL A 214 -15.47 0.54 5.86
C VAL A 214 -14.81 1.50 6.85
N VAL A 215 -14.36 1.03 8.01
CA VAL A 215 -13.79 1.94 9.03
C VAL A 215 -12.34 2.30 8.74
N LYS A 216 -11.51 1.30 8.43
CA LYS A 216 -10.05 1.46 8.28
C LYS A 216 -9.65 2.15 6.98
N GLY A 217 -10.45 2.03 5.92
CA GLY A 217 -10.14 2.56 4.58
C GLY A 217 -10.50 4.03 4.37
N PHE A 218 -11.05 4.73 5.36
CA PHE A 218 -11.58 6.09 5.18
C PHE A 218 -10.57 7.08 4.57
N SER A 219 -9.34 7.14 5.09
CA SER A 219 -8.32 8.08 4.59
C SER A 219 -7.92 7.80 3.13
N ARG A 220 -7.96 6.54 2.70
CA ARG A 220 -7.74 6.15 1.31
C ARG A 220 -8.90 6.54 0.42
N ARG A 221 -10.14 6.30 0.86
CA ARG A 221 -11.33 6.80 0.15
C ARG A 221 -11.27 8.30 -0.03
N GLN A 222 -10.89 9.04 1.01
CA GLN A 222 -10.71 10.49 0.91
C GLN A 222 -9.63 10.85 -0.11
N ALA A 223 -8.46 10.19 -0.08
CA ALA A 223 -7.42 10.42 -1.07
C ALA A 223 -7.90 10.17 -2.51
N ILE A 224 -8.72 9.13 -2.72
CA ILE A 224 -9.31 8.81 -4.02
C ILE A 224 -10.32 9.89 -4.46
N ARG A 225 -11.21 10.34 -3.56
CA ARG A 225 -12.16 11.44 -3.78
C ARG A 225 -11.45 12.78 -4.05
N ASP A 226 -10.33 13.03 -3.40
CA ASP A 226 -9.53 14.26 -3.60
C ASP A 226 -8.78 14.24 -4.94
N THR A 227 -8.66 13.07 -5.60
CA THR A 227 -7.77 12.86 -6.73
C THR A 227 -8.49 12.29 -7.95
N TRP A 228 -8.19 11.05 -8.34
CA TRP A 228 -8.62 10.45 -9.59
C TRP A 228 -10.12 10.13 -9.65
N ALA A 229 -10.82 10.10 -8.51
CA ALA A 229 -12.27 9.97 -8.45
C ALA A 229 -12.95 11.26 -7.98
N ASN A 230 -12.31 12.42 -8.15
CA ASN A 230 -12.92 13.70 -7.81
C ASN A 230 -14.19 13.93 -8.65
N PRO A 231 -15.37 14.07 -8.02
CA PRO A 231 -16.64 14.22 -8.75
C PRO A 231 -16.66 15.41 -9.73
N ALA A 232 -15.88 16.47 -9.46
CA ALA A 232 -15.80 17.64 -10.33
C ALA A 232 -14.94 17.42 -11.59
N MET A 233 -14.07 16.41 -11.58
CA MET A 233 -13.16 16.09 -12.69
C MET A 233 -13.47 14.74 -13.37
N LEU A 234 -14.30 13.91 -12.74
CA LEU A 234 -14.64 12.58 -13.24
C LEU A 234 -15.42 12.68 -14.56
N PRO A 235 -15.06 11.92 -15.62
CA PRO A 235 -15.84 11.89 -16.85
C PRO A 235 -17.29 11.47 -16.62
N LEU A 236 -18.23 12.09 -17.34
CA LEU A 236 -19.67 11.84 -17.17
C LEU A 236 -20.08 10.39 -17.46
N ASP A 237 -19.31 9.68 -18.28
CA ASP A 237 -19.51 8.28 -18.64
C ASP A 237 -18.77 7.30 -17.70
N VAL A 238 -18.30 7.77 -16.54
CA VAL A 238 -17.66 6.96 -15.51
C VAL A 238 -18.40 7.12 -14.18
N LYS A 239 -18.64 5.99 -13.51
CA LYS A 239 -19.19 5.96 -12.14
C LYS A 239 -18.21 5.26 -11.21
N VAL A 240 -17.88 5.87 -10.08
CA VAL A 240 -17.05 5.25 -9.02
C VAL A 240 -17.91 5.00 -7.79
N LEU A 241 -17.80 3.81 -7.20
CA LEU A 241 -18.49 3.38 -5.99
C LEU A 241 -17.52 2.64 -5.07
N PHE A 242 -17.57 2.93 -3.77
CA PHE A 242 -16.78 2.24 -2.75
C PHE A 242 -17.53 1.03 -2.22
N LEU A 243 -16.88 -0.14 -2.21
CA LEU A 243 -17.46 -1.42 -1.82
C LEU A 243 -17.04 -1.78 -0.39
N GLY A 244 -17.83 -1.31 0.56
CA GLY A 244 -17.60 -1.54 1.99
C GLY A 244 -18.14 -2.87 2.48
N GLY A 245 -19.40 -3.18 2.17
CA GLY A 245 -20.15 -4.24 2.87
C GLY A 245 -20.54 -3.83 4.29
N GLU A 246 -21.16 -4.74 5.04
CA GLU A 246 -21.54 -4.51 6.43
C GLU A 246 -20.30 -4.60 7.34
N PRO A 247 -19.96 -3.55 8.12
CA PRO A 247 -18.79 -3.57 8.97
C PRO A 247 -18.91 -4.65 10.07
N SER A 248 -17.89 -5.50 10.21
CA SER A 248 -17.81 -6.40 11.37
C SER A 248 -17.48 -5.59 12.63
N LEU A 249 -18.46 -5.42 13.50
CA LEU A 249 -18.31 -4.73 14.80
C LEU A 249 -18.22 -5.70 15.98
N ILE A 250 -17.99 -6.99 15.71
CA ILE A 250 -17.95 -8.08 16.71
C ILE A 250 -16.90 -7.81 17.81
N ASP A 251 -15.80 -7.14 17.46
CA ASP A 251 -14.72 -6.81 18.40
C ASP A 251 -15.08 -5.63 19.33
N LEU A 252 -16.17 -4.90 19.07
CA LEU A 252 -16.62 -3.78 19.90
C LEU A 252 -17.58 -4.27 20.97
N LYS A 253 -17.09 -4.36 22.20
CA LYS A 253 -17.90 -4.78 23.36
C LYS A 253 -18.72 -3.64 23.99
N ASN A 254 -18.41 -2.39 23.65
CA ASN A 254 -19.09 -1.21 24.18
C ASN A 254 -20.12 -0.70 23.16
N GLU A 255 -21.40 -0.72 23.55
CA GLU A 255 -22.51 -0.26 22.68
C GLU A 255 -22.37 1.22 22.28
N GLY A 256 -21.84 2.07 23.16
CA GLY A 256 -21.57 3.48 22.83
C GLY A 256 -20.52 3.65 21.75
N GLU A 257 -19.45 2.86 21.78
CA GLU A 257 -18.42 2.86 20.73
C GLU A 257 -18.96 2.32 19.41
N ARG A 258 -19.75 1.24 19.47
CA ARG A 258 -20.45 0.67 18.32
C ARG A 258 -21.35 1.71 17.65
N ARG A 259 -22.15 2.43 18.44
CA ARG A 259 -23.03 3.51 17.97
C ARG A 259 -22.24 4.64 17.32
N ARG A 260 -21.15 5.10 17.96
CA ARG A 260 -20.28 6.15 17.41
C ARG A 260 -19.69 5.77 16.05
N VAL A 261 -19.27 4.52 15.88
CA VAL A 261 -18.78 4.01 14.58
C VAL A 261 -19.89 3.99 13.54
N LEU A 262 -21.07 3.46 13.88
CA LEU A 262 -22.20 3.38 12.95
C LEU A 262 -22.69 4.77 12.53
N GLN A 263 -22.76 5.73 13.44
CA GLN A 263 -23.07 7.13 13.14
C GLN A 263 -22.05 7.75 12.19
N ALA A 264 -20.76 7.51 12.41
CA ALA A 264 -19.72 8.02 11.53
C ALA A 264 -19.82 7.44 10.11
N ILE A 265 -20.15 6.14 9.98
CA ILE A 265 -20.39 5.48 8.69
C ILE A 265 -21.64 6.06 8.01
N ALA A 266 -22.74 6.19 8.74
CA ALA A 266 -23.97 6.79 8.23
C ALA A 266 -23.71 8.21 7.70
N LYS A 267 -22.88 8.97 8.42
CA LYS A 267 -22.51 10.35 8.07
C LYS A 267 -21.68 10.41 6.80
N GLU A 268 -20.69 9.52 6.65
CA GLU A 268 -19.94 9.40 5.40
C GLU A 268 -20.88 9.07 4.22
N ARG A 269 -21.77 8.10 4.40
CA ARG A 269 -22.73 7.70 3.35
C ARG A 269 -23.63 8.87 2.96
N ALA A 270 -24.12 9.65 3.92
CA ALA A 270 -24.98 10.80 3.68
C ALA A 270 -24.26 11.93 2.92
N VAL A 271 -23.00 12.22 3.30
CA VAL A 271 -22.18 13.27 2.68
C VAL A 271 -21.80 12.90 1.24
N TYR A 272 -21.24 11.70 1.02
CA TYR A 272 -20.60 11.36 -0.25
C TYR A 272 -21.48 10.54 -1.20
N ARG A 273 -22.45 9.78 -0.67
CA ARG A 273 -23.41 8.96 -1.46
C ARG A 273 -22.74 8.00 -2.46
N ASP A 274 -21.53 7.57 -2.15
CA ASP A 274 -20.69 6.71 -3.00
C ASP A 274 -20.24 5.42 -2.30
N LEU A 275 -20.49 5.29 -0.99
CA LEU A 275 -20.14 4.12 -0.18
C LEU A 275 -21.31 3.14 -0.11
N LEU A 276 -21.10 1.93 -0.61
CA LEU A 276 -22.02 0.80 -0.50
C LEU A 276 -21.68 -0.06 0.72
N THR A 277 -22.68 -0.37 1.53
CA THR A 277 -22.57 -1.25 2.70
C THR A 277 -23.65 -2.32 2.61
N GLU A 278 -24.86 -2.03 3.08
CA GLU A 278 -25.99 -2.96 3.13
C GLU A 278 -26.46 -3.39 1.73
N GLU A 279 -26.23 -2.56 0.71
CA GLU A 279 -26.58 -2.87 -0.69
C GLU A 279 -25.87 -4.10 -1.24
N LEU A 280 -24.72 -4.47 -0.67
CA LEU A 280 -23.95 -5.63 -1.11
C LEU A 280 -24.38 -6.93 -0.42
N GLU A 281 -25.23 -6.84 0.62
CA GLU A 281 -25.73 -7.99 1.38
C GLU A 281 -24.61 -8.95 1.83
N CYS A 282 -23.46 -8.38 2.23
CA CYS A 282 -22.27 -9.14 2.64
C CYS A 282 -21.56 -8.48 3.82
N THR A 283 -21.02 -9.29 4.73
CA THR A 283 -20.17 -8.81 5.82
C THR A 283 -18.75 -8.51 5.32
N ASP A 284 -18.21 -7.36 5.71
CA ASP A 284 -16.87 -6.91 5.38
C ASP A 284 -15.82 -7.78 6.08
N SER A 285 -15.25 -8.71 5.32
CA SER A 285 -14.14 -9.54 5.74
C SER A 285 -13.28 -9.94 4.55
N TYR A 286 -12.01 -10.26 4.79
CA TYR A 286 -11.14 -10.73 3.70
C TYR A 286 -11.69 -12.00 3.04
N ARG A 287 -12.22 -12.95 3.83
CA ARG A 287 -12.81 -14.18 3.30
C ARG A 287 -14.14 -13.95 2.56
N GLY A 288 -14.83 -12.84 2.86
CA GLY A 288 -16.04 -12.40 2.17
C GLY A 288 -15.80 -11.61 0.88
N LEU A 289 -14.55 -11.36 0.47
CA LEU A 289 -14.26 -10.53 -0.71
C LEU A 289 -14.87 -11.06 -2.01
N SER A 290 -14.89 -12.38 -2.21
CA SER A 290 -15.50 -12.97 -3.41
C SER A 290 -17.02 -12.77 -3.44
N ASP A 291 -17.67 -12.78 -2.27
CA ASP A 291 -19.10 -12.50 -2.15
C ASP A 291 -19.37 -11.01 -2.36
N LYS A 292 -18.54 -10.13 -1.81
CA LYS A 292 -18.58 -8.69 -2.07
C LYS A 292 -18.50 -8.38 -3.57
N VAL A 293 -17.61 -9.02 -4.31
CA VAL A 293 -17.45 -8.80 -5.75
C VAL A 293 -18.62 -9.33 -6.57
N LYS A 294 -19.12 -10.54 -6.31
CA LYS A 294 -20.28 -11.05 -7.06
C LYS A 294 -21.55 -10.26 -6.74
N SER A 295 -21.74 -9.79 -5.51
CA SER A 295 -22.84 -8.90 -5.13
C SER A 295 -22.75 -7.56 -5.85
N PHE A 296 -21.56 -6.96 -5.92
CA PHE A 296 -21.36 -5.73 -6.68
C PHE A 296 -21.60 -5.92 -8.18
N MET A 297 -21.15 -7.03 -8.78
CA MET A 297 -21.42 -7.34 -10.17
C MET A 297 -22.91 -7.53 -10.44
N HIS A 298 -23.65 -8.12 -9.50
CA HIS A 298 -25.10 -8.19 -9.56
C HIS A 298 -25.75 -6.80 -9.50
N LEU A 299 -25.37 -5.98 -8.53
CA LEU A 299 -25.86 -4.60 -8.41
C LEU A 299 -25.54 -3.78 -9.67
N ALA A 300 -24.32 -3.88 -10.21
CA ALA A 300 -23.94 -3.16 -11.42
C ALA A 300 -24.77 -3.59 -12.64
N GLU A 301 -25.20 -4.84 -12.71
CA GLU A 301 -26.07 -5.34 -13.79
C GLU A 301 -27.50 -4.82 -13.69
N VAL A 302 -28.02 -4.69 -12.47
CA VAL A 302 -29.36 -4.17 -12.21
C VAL A 302 -29.42 -2.65 -12.36
N GLU A 303 -28.45 -1.95 -11.77
CA GLU A 303 -28.44 -0.48 -11.68
C GLU A 303 -27.92 0.20 -12.95
N PHE A 304 -26.98 -0.43 -13.65
CA PHE A 304 -26.32 0.10 -14.85
C PHE A 304 -26.37 -0.89 -16.03
N PRO A 305 -27.57 -1.29 -16.50
CA PRO A 305 -27.72 -2.34 -17.49
C PRO A 305 -27.01 -2.04 -18.82
N ASP A 306 -26.83 -0.76 -19.17
CA ASP A 306 -26.18 -0.29 -20.40
C ASP A 306 -24.65 -0.13 -20.29
N THR A 307 -24.07 -0.33 -19.10
CA THR A 307 -22.62 -0.23 -18.94
C THR A 307 -21.90 -1.24 -19.82
N LYS A 308 -20.74 -0.85 -20.35
CA LYS A 308 -19.92 -1.72 -21.20
C LYS A 308 -18.88 -2.48 -20.39
N PHE A 309 -18.36 -1.84 -19.34
CA PHE A 309 -17.25 -2.35 -18.55
C PHE A 309 -17.50 -2.13 -17.06
N VAL A 310 -17.03 -3.08 -16.26
CA VAL A 310 -16.89 -2.94 -14.82
C VAL A 310 -15.43 -3.11 -14.47
N MET A 311 -14.87 -2.16 -13.73
CA MET A 311 -13.54 -2.26 -13.15
C MET A 311 -13.65 -2.57 -11.66
N LEU A 312 -12.85 -3.51 -11.18
CA LEU A 312 -12.64 -3.73 -9.75
C LEU A 312 -11.27 -3.18 -9.40
N ALA A 313 -11.24 -2.42 -8.32
CA ALA A 313 -10.05 -1.77 -7.80
C ALA A 313 -9.92 -2.01 -6.29
N ASP A 314 -8.71 -2.07 -5.75
CA ASP A 314 -8.48 -1.90 -4.32
C ASP A 314 -8.43 -0.39 -3.97
N ASP A 315 -8.66 -0.04 -2.71
CA ASP A 315 -8.58 1.36 -2.24
C ASP A 315 -7.15 1.91 -2.13
N ASP A 316 -6.14 1.13 -2.50
CA ASP A 316 -4.72 1.49 -2.47
C ASP A 316 -4.13 1.65 -3.88
N ILE A 317 -4.93 2.15 -4.84
CA ILE A 317 -4.49 2.40 -6.21
C ILE A 317 -4.55 3.87 -6.62
N TYR A 318 -3.74 4.21 -7.62
CA TYR A 318 -3.91 5.38 -8.46
C TYR A 318 -4.32 4.95 -9.87
N LEU A 319 -5.27 5.67 -10.47
CA LEU A 319 -5.80 5.35 -11.80
C LEU A 319 -5.84 6.59 -12.70
N LYS A 320 -5.24 6.51 -13.89
CA LYS A 320 -5.40 7.50 -14.96
C LYS A 320 -6.69 7.20 -15.74
N ILE A 321 -7.83 7.67 -15.21
CA ILE A 321 -9.16 7.35 -15.77
C ILE A 321 -9.27 7.75 -17.24
N ASP A 322 -8.78 8.93 -17.64
CA ASP A 322 -8.89 9.38 -19.03
C ASP A 322 -8.19 8.42 -20.00
N GLN A 323 -6.96 8.01 -19.68
CA GLN A 323 -6.19 7.07 -20.49
C GLN A 323 -6.83 5.66 -20.49
N LEU A 324 -7.41 5.22 -19.37
CA LEU A 324 -8.18 3.97 -19.34
C LEU A 324 -9.39 4.06 -20.28
N MET A 325 -10.15 5.16 -20.23
CA MET A 325 -11.35 5.35 -21.05
C MET A 325 -11.03 5.44 -22.53
N GLU A 326 -9.95 6.12 -22.92
CA GLU A 326 -9.46 6.14 -24.30
C GLU A 326 -9.18 4.73 -24.82
N ASN A 327 -8.51 3.90 -24.02
CA ASN A 327 -8.24 2.51 -24.37
C ASN A 327 -9.55 1.71 -24.49
N LEU A 328 -10.44 1.79 -23.51
CA LEU A 328 -11.71 1.04 -23.50
C LEU A 328 -12.64 1.42 -24.66
N ARG A 329 -12.59 2.67 -25.15
CA ARG A 329 -13.40 3.12 -26.31
C ARG A 329 -12.97 2.45 -27.61
N GLN A 330 -11.73 2.01 -27.71
CA GLN A 330 -11.19 1.32 -28.89
C GLN A 330 -11.53 -0.19 -28.88
N GLU A 331 -11.94 -0.72 -27.73
CA GLU A 331 -12.22 -2.14 -27.56
C GLU A 331 -13.56 -2.55 -28.17
N LYS A 332 -13.49 -3.55 -29.06
CA LYS A 332 -14.67 -4.05 -29.81
C LYS A 332 -15.13 -5.43 -29.37
N ARG A 333 -14.35 -6.12 -28.53
CA ARG A 333 -14.61 -7.49 -28.11
C ARG A 333 -14.72 -7.57 -26.59
N PRO A 334 -15.53 -8.51 -26.06
CA PRO A 334 -15.52 -8.81 -24.64
C PRO A 334 -14.11 -9.18 -24.17
N LEU A 335 -13.70 -8.60 -23.04
CA LEU A 335 -12.38 -8.72 -22.46
C LEU A 335 -12.46 -8.89 -20.94
N TYR A 336 -11.39 -9.48 -20.41
CA TYR A 336 -11.06 -9.53 -19.00
C TYR A 336 -9.55 -9.29 -18.92
N PHE A 337 -9.12 -8.14 -18.42
CA PHE A 337 -7.70 -7.79 -18.39
C PHE A 337 -7.28 -7.11 -17.09
N GLY A 338 -5.98 -7.20 -16.80
CA GLY A 338 -5.32 -6.53 -15.68
C GLY A 338 -3.85 -6.96 -15.59
N GLU A 339 -3.26 -6.84 -14.42
CA GLU A 339 -1.96 -7.47 -14.18
C GLU A 339 -2.13 -8.99 -14.04
N VAL A 340 -1.45 -9.81 -14.84
CA VAL A 340 -1.55 -11.28 -14.79
C VAL A 340 -0.16 -11.85 -14.52
N TRP A 341 0.10 -12.24 -13.28
CA TRP A 341 1.42 -12.70 -12.83
C TRP A 341 1.91 -13.95 -13.56
N ALA A 342 1.00 -14.84 -13.94
CA ALA A 342 1.34 -16.02 -14.73
C ALA A 342 1.97 -15.68 -16.10
N VAL A 343 1.61 -14.53 -16.66
CA VAL A 343 2.18 -14.02 -17.92
C VAL A 343 3.40 -13.14 -17.62
N LYS A 344 3.27 -12.18 -16.70
CA LYS A 344 4.33 -11.22 -16.35
C LYS A 344 5.62 -11.90 -15.89
N PHE A 345 5.52 -12.95 -15.09
CA PHE A 345 6.66 -13.70 -14.58
C PHE A 345 6.90 -15.01 -15.33
N ALA A 346 6.14 -15.26 -16.41
CA ALA A 346 6.16 -16.50 -17.18
C ALA A 346 6.08 -17.77 -16.30
N HIS A 347 5.41 -17.67 -15.16
CA HIS A 347 5.40 -18.70 -14.13
C HIS A 347 4.00 -18.90 -13.57
N LYS A 348 3.46 -20.11 -13.72
CA LYS A 348 2.15 -20.46 -13.16
C LYS A 348 2.25 -20.55 -11.65
N GLN A 349 1.38 -19.82 -10.96
CA GLN A 349 1.33 -19.85 -9.51
C GLN A 349 0.68 -21.16 -9.01
N GLU A 350 1.25 -21.75 -7.96
CA GLU A 350 0.64 -22.89 -7.26
C GLU A 350 -0.27 -22.39 -6.12
N PRO A 351 -1.40 -23.05 -5.84
CA PRO A 351 -2.23 -22.75 -4.67
C PRO A 351 -1.44 -22.91 -3.37
N ILE A 352 -1.53 -21.93 -2.47
CA ILE A 352 -0.91 -22.03 -1.15
C ILE A 352 -1.73 -22.99 -0.29
N ARG A 353 -1.11 -24.09 0.14
CA ARG A 353 -1.76 -25.14 0.95
C ARG A 353 -1.49 -25.02 2.46
N ASP A 354 -0.73 -24.01 2.88
CA ASP A 354 -0.53 -23.71 4.30
C ASP A 354 -1.79 -23.07 4.89
N GLY A 355 -2.42 -23.76 5.85
CA GLY A 355 -3.64 -23.30 6.51
C GLY A 355 -3.48 -22.00 7.32
N ASN A 356 -2.24 -21.62 7.68
CA ASN A 356 -1.97 -20.37 8.38
C ASN A 356 -1.82 -19.17 7.43
N SER A 357 -1.76 -19.41 6.12
CA SER A 357 -1.65 -18.34 5.14
C SER A 357 -3.00 -17.63 4.95
N PRO A 358 -3.02 -16.28 4.89
CA PRO A 358 -4.22 -15.57 4.45
C PRO A 358 -4.63 -15.99 3.03
N TYR A 359 -3.68 -16.45 2.22
CA TYR A 359 -3.90 -16.94 0.87
C TYR A 359 -4.14 -18.45 0.77
N TYR A 360 -4.42 -19.12 1.89
CA TYR A 360 -4.73 -20.55 1.92
C TYR A 360 -5.86 -20.89 0.95
N LEU A 361 -5.63 -21.85 0.07
CA LEU A 361 -6.63 -22.44 -0.83
C LEU A 361 -6.59 -23.96 -0.64
N PRO A 362 -7.62 -24.57 -0.03
CA PRO A 362 -7.62 -26.01 0.24
C PRO A 362 -7.83 -26.86 -1.03
N SER A 363 -7.30 -28.08 -1.02
CA SER A 363 -7.31 -28.98 -2.19
C SER A 363 -8.71 -29.47 -2.57
N ASP A 364 -9.64 -29.49 -1.63
CA ASP A 364 -11.06 -29.87 -1.85
C ASP A 364 -11.83 -28.78 -2.60
N GLN A 365 -11.43 -27.51 -2.50
CA GLN A 365 -12.00 -26.41 -3.27
C GLN A 365 -11.31 -26.23 -4.62
N TYR A 366 -10.00 -26.49 -4.69
CA TYR A 366 -9.23 -26.36 -5.92
C TYR A 366 -8.18 -27.48 -6.01
N SER A 367 -8.49 -28.52 -6.79
CA SER A 367 -7.66 -29.74 -6.87
C SER A 367 -6.52 -29.65 -7.88
N MET A 368 -6.53 -28.67 -8.79
CA MET A 368 -5.47 -28.52 -9.79
C MET A 368 -4.15 -28.08 -9.14
N ARG A 369 -3.04 -28.54 -9.71
CA ARG A 369 -1.69 -28.18 -9.25
C ARG A 369 -1.37 -26.69 -9.40
N ASN A 370 -1.80 -26.10 -10.51
CA ASN A 370 -1.55 -24.70 -10.84
C ASN A 370 -2.85 -23.91 -10.86
N LEU A 371 -2.79 -22.67 -10.41
CA LEU A 371 -3.85 -21.69 -10.62
C LEU A 371 -4.02 -21.42 -12.11
N LEU A 372 -5.27 -21.29 -12.56
CA LEU A 372 -5.56 -20.74 -13.89
C LEU A 372 -5.07 -19.29 -13.94
N PRO A 373 -4.60 -18.77 -15.08
CA PRO A 373 -4.25 -17.36 -15.19
C PRO A 373 -5.45 -16.46 -14.82
N TYR A 374 -5.23 -15.54 -13.88
CA TYR A 374 -6.21 -14.57 -13.42
C TYR A 374 -5.57 -13.16 -13.37
N ALA A 375 -6.39 -12.13 -13.54
CA ALA A 375 -5.97 -10.76 -13.30
C ALA A 375 -5.96 -10.50 -11.78
N VAL A 376 -4.84 -10.01 -11.26
CA VAL A 376 -4.55 -9.90 -9.84
C VAL A 376 -5.40 -8.80 -9.18
N GLY A 377 -5.77 -9.02 -7.92
CA GLY A 377 -6.84 -8.29 -7.22
C GLY A 377 -6.87 -6.75 -7.26
N PRO A 378 -5.76 -5.97 -7.27
CA PRO A 378 -5.85 -4.52 -7.09
C PRO A 378 -6.51 -3.78 -8.24
N HIS A 379 -6.50 -4.33 -9.44
CA HIS A 379 -7.00 -3.64 -10.62
C HIS A 379 -7.24 -4.63 -11.77
N TYR A 380 -8.50 -4.78 -12.14
CA TYR A 380 -8.84 -5.49 -13.37
C TYR A 380 -10.17 -4.99 -13.93
N VAL A 381 -10.33 -5.14 -15.25
CA VAL A 381 -11.53 -4.74 -15.98
C VAL A 381 -12.18 -5.98 -16.59
N VAL A 382 -13.51 -6.05 -16.47
CA VAL A 382 -14.35 -7.11 -17.04
C VAL A 382 -15.40 -6.46 -17.93
N SER A 383 -15.55 -6.98 -19.15
CA SER A 383 -16.67 -6.60 -20.01
C SER A 383 -18.00 -7.05 -19.43
N MET A 384 -19.06 -6.29 -19.72
CA MET A 384 -20.39 -6.54 -19.17
C MET A 384 -20.94 -7.94 -19.49
N ALA A 385 -20.48 -8.58 -20.56
CA ALA A 385 -20.81 -9.99 -20.85
C ALA A 385 -20.36 -10.95 -19.72
N GLY A 386 -19.15 -10.76 -19.18
CA GLY A 386 -18.62 -11.55 -18.06
C GLY A 386 -19.31 -11.20 -16.75
N VAL A 387 -19.55 -9.91 -16.51
CA VAL A 387 -20.30 -9.40 -15.35
C VAL A 387 -21.70 -10.01 -15.31
N ARG A 388 -22.45 -9.99 -16.41
CA ARG A 388 -23.78 -10.59 -16.52
C ARG A 388 -23.77 -12.10 -16.25
N PHE A 389 -22.73 -12.81 -16.69
CA PHE A 389 -22.61 -14.23 -16.36
C PHE A 389 -22.47 -14.43 -14.85
N ILE A 390 -21.59 -13.68 -14.19
CA ILE A 390 -21.40 -13.77 -12.74
C ILE A 390 -22.67 -13.34 -12.01
N ALA A 391 -23.25 -12.19 -12.35
CA ALA A 391 -24.49 -11.66 -11.80
C ALA A 391 -25.65 -12.65 -11.88
N LYS A 392 -25.88 -13.30 -13.03
CA LYS A 392 -26.97 -14.28 -13.19
C LYS A 392 -26.76 -15.59 -12.42
N ASN A 393 -25.53 -15.87 -12.00
CA ASN A 393 -25.16 -17.11 -11.33
C ASN A 393 -24.62 -16.90 -9.91
N TYR A 394 -24.76 -15.69 -9.34
CA TYR A 394 -24.03 -15.29 -8.13
C TYR A 394 -24.29 -16.21 -6.92
N TRP A 395 -25.50 -16.77 -6.80
CA TRP A 395 -25.86 -17.74 -5.74
C TRP A 395 -25.28 -19.15 -5.96
N ARG A 396 -24.87 -19.51 -7.19
CA ARG A 396 -24.30 -20.83 -7.54
C ARG A 396 -22.78 -20.83 -7.59
N LEU A 397 -22.18 -19.65 -7.81
CA LEU A 397 -20.73 -19.51 -7.93
C LEU A 397 -20.08 -19.61 -6.55
N ARG A 398 -19.31 -20.68 -6.36
CA ARG A 398 -18.55 -20.94 -5.14
C ARG A 398 -17.27 -20.09 -5.14
N SER A 399 -17.00 -19.46 -4.00
CA SER A 399 -15.76 -18.76 -3.70
C SER A 399 -14.59 -19.75 -3.53
N MET A 400 -13.40 -19.37 -4.01
CA MET A 400 -12.13 -20.08 -3.80
C MET A 400 -11.49 -19.63 -2.48
N ASN A 401 -12.14 -19.96 -1.37
CA ASN A 401 -11.75 -19.60 -0.01
C ASN A 401 -11.56 -18.09 0.23
N GLY A 402 -12.36 -17.25 -0.43
CA GLY A 402 -12.28 -15.79 -0.33
C GLY A 402 -11.23 -15.14 -1.24
N LEU A 403 -10.46 -15.93 -1.99
CA LEU A 403 -9.53 -15.42 -3.00
C LEU A 403 -10.32 -14.90 -4.19
N GLU A 404 -10.73 -13.65 -4.11
CA GLU A 404 -11.62 -12.99 -5.06
C GLU A 404 -11.07 -13.00 -6.50
N ASP A 405 -9.82 -12.61 -6.69
CA ASP A 405 -9.19 -12.57 -8.01
C ASP A 405 -9.06 -13.95 -8.67
N VAL A 406 -8.66 -14.96 -7.87
CA VAL A 406 -8.66 -16.38 -8.28
C VAL A 406 -10.08 -16.85 -8.62
N SER A 407 -11.07 -16.49 -7.80
CA SER A 407 -12.48 -16.88 -8.01
C SER A 407 -13.05 -16.27 -9.28
N THR A 408 -12.88 -14.96 -9.47
CA THR A 408 -13.33 -14.22 -10.66
C THR A 408 -12.69 -14.80 -11.92
N GLY A 409 -11.38 -15.03 -11.92
CA GLY A 409 -10.69 -15.66 -13.05
C GLY A 409 -11.22 -17.07 -13.36
N PHE A 410 -11.51 -17.86 -12.33
CA PHE A 410 -12.10 -19.19 -12.49
C PHE A 410 -13.52 -19.15 -13.06
N TRP A 411 -14.38 -18.24 -12.57
CA TRP A 411 -15.75 -18.10 -13.07
C TRP A 411 -15.79 -17.63 -14.52
N LEU A 412 -14.99 -16.64 -14.88
CA LEU A 412 -14.90 -16.13 -16.25
C LEU A 412 -14.35 -17.16 -17.24
N ARG A 413 -13.50 -18.09 -16.77
CA ARG A 413 -13.04 -19.22 -17.58
C ARG A 413 -14.21 -20.12 -18.05
N ALA A 414 -15.29 -20.24 -17.27
CA ALA A 414 -16.45 -21.05 -17.65
C ALA A 414 -17.18 -20.51 -18.89
N VAL A 415 -17.00 -19.23 -19.22
CA VAL A 415 -17.52 -18.57 -20.43
C VAL A 415 -16.42 -18.20 -21.41
N HIS A 416 -15.27 -18.88 -21.34
CA HIS A 416 -14.10 -18.70 -22.22
C HIS A 416 -13.53 -17.28 -22.23
N MET A 417 -13.79 -16.49 -21.19
CA MET A 417 -13.22 -15.15 -21.02
C MET A 417 -11.91 -15.27 -20.23
N ASN A 418 -10.80 -15.30 -20.97
CA ASN A 418 -9.47 -15.51 -20.40
C ASN A 418 -8.86 -14.20 -19.91
N ALA A 419 -8.13 -14.25 -18.80
CA ALA A 419 -7.37 -13.11 -18.30
C ALA A 419 -6.29 -12.69 -19.32
N GLN A 420 -6.28 -11.42 -19.68
CA GLN A 420 -5.28 -10.83 -20.56
C GLN A 420 -4.37 -9.91 -19.74
N HIS A 421 -3.05 -10.11 -19.88
CA HIS A 421 -2.09 -9.23 -19.21
C HIS A 421 -2.00 -7.89 -19.92
N THR A 422 -2.11 -6.79 -19.16
CA THR A 422 -1.66 -5.47 -19.62
C THR A 422 -0.43 -5.00 -18.84
N PRO A 423 0.65 -4.55 -19.50
CA PRO A 423 1.80 -3.96 -18.83
C PRO A 423 1.51 -2.56 -18.26
N ALA A 424 0.37 -1.95 -18.64
CA ALA A 424 -0.05 -0.67 -18.11
C ALA A 424 -0.53 -0.75 -16.65
N PHE A 425 -0.75 -1.95 -16.12
CA PHE A 425 -1.18 -2.19 -14.75
C PHE A 425 -0.02 -2.85 -13.98
N SER A 426 0.33 -2.27 -12.83
CA SER A 426 1.41 -2.78 -11.98
C SER A 426 1.14 -2.42 -10.52
N SER A 427 1.98 -2.91 -9.62
CA SER A 427 1.93 -2.52 -8.22
C SER A 427 3.32 -2.49 -7.60
N VAL A 428 3.46 -1.84 -6.44
CA VAL A 428 4.75 -1.78 -5.76
C VAL A 428 5.25 -3.18 -5.41
N ARG A 429 4.38 -4.10 -4.98
CA ARG A 429 4.79 -5.48 -4.66
C ARG A 429 5.21 -6.29 -5.90
N ALA A 430 4.77 -5.92 -7.09
CA ALA A 430 5.09 -6.65 -8.32
C ALA A 430 6.40 -6.18 -8.96
N SER A 431 6.68 -4.87 -8.97
CA SER A 431 7.83 -4.32 -9.69
C SER A 431 8.81 -3.52 -8.85
N LEU A 432 8.39 -2.97 -7.70
CA LEU A 432 9.10 -1.97 -6.89
C LEU A 432 9.52 -0.67 -7.60
N ALA A 433 9.63 -0.71 -8.92
CA ALA A 433 9.80 0.41 -9.79
C ALA A 433 8.44 0.96 -10.22
N CYS A 434 8.41 2.28 -10.43
CA CYS A 434 7.33 2.97 -11.09
C CYS A 434 7.74 3.23 -12.55
N ASN A 435 6.78 3.13 -13.47
CA ASN A 435 6.96 3.46 -14.88
C ASN A 435 5.92 4.53 -15.30
N ASP A 436 6.36 5.56 -16.03
CA ASP A 436 5.51 6.69 -16.39
C ASP A 436 4.32 6.32 -17.31
N ASN A 437 4.45 5.20 -18.03
CA ASN A 437 3.42 4.69 -18.94
C ASN A 437 2.32 3.87 -18.24
N LEU A 438 2.40 3.69 -16.92
CA LEU A 438 1.37 2.98 -16.17
C LEU A 438 0.05 3.76 -16.22
N VAL A 439 -1.05 3.04 -16.42
CA VAL A 439 -2.43 3.53 -16.31
C VAL A 439 -2.96 3.30 -14.89
N SER A 440 -2.62 2.17 -14.29
CA SER A 440 -2.98 1.84 -12.90
C SER A 440 -1.77 1.38 -12.11
N PHE A 441 -1.59 1.94 -10.91
CA PHE A 441 -0.53 1.57 -10.00
C PHE A 441 -1.06 1.37 -8.59
N ALA A 442 -0.82 0.18 -8.02
CA ALA A 442 -1.38 -0.26 -6.75
C ALA A 442 -0.34 -0.38 -5.62
N ASP A 443 -0.82 -0.75 -4.43
CA ASP A 443 -0.08 -0.81 -3.16
C ASP A 443 0.31 0.56 -2.61
N LEU A 444 -0.54 1.57 -2.75
CA LEU A 444 -0.25 2.96 -2.40
C LEU A 444 -0.82 3.41 -1.04
N SER A 445 -0.08 4.28 -0.36
CA SER A 445 -0.60 5.06 0.77
C SER A 445 -1.44 6.25 0.30
N PRO A 446 -2.26 6.88 1.16
CA PRO A 446 -2.95 8.13 0.83
C PRO A 446 -2.00 9.23 0.31
N LEU A 447 -0.80 9.34 0.91
CA LEU A 447 0.27 10.21 0.41
C LEU A 447 0.66 9.84 -1.03
N GLY A 448 0.89 8.55 -1.30
CA GLY A 448 1.24 8.07 -2.63
C GLY A 448 0.19 8.44 -3.68
N ILE A 449 -1.09 8.17 -3.39
CA ILE A 449 -2.22 8.51 -4.27
C ILE A 449 -2.24 10.01 -4.61
N ARG A 450 -2.13 10.88 -3.60
CA ARG A 450 -2.11 12.34 -3.80
C ARG A 450 -0.86 12.83 -4.53
N SER A 451 0.30 12.24 -4.26
CA SER A 451 1.55 12.62 -4.90
C SER A 451 1.55 12.28 -6.39
N PHE A 452 1.05 11.09 -6.77
CA PHE A 452 0.86 10.72 -8.17
C PHE A 452 -0.09 11.68 -8.90
N HIS A 453 -1.20 12.06 -8.27
CA HIS A 453 -2.13 13.03 -8.83
C HIS A 453 -1.48 14.40 -9.05
N THR A 454 -0.79 14.89 -8.02
CA THR A 454 -0.15 16.21 -8.02
C THR A 454 0.96 16.29 -9.05
N ASN A 455 1.68 15.19 -9.30
CA ASN A 455 2.64 15.12 -10.38
C ASN A 455 1.99 15.38 -11.73
N LEU A 456 0.86 14.71 -12.03
CA LEU A 456 0.16 14.87 -13.30
C LEU A 456 -0.43 16.28 -13.46
N ILE A 457 -1.07 16.83 -12.42
CA ILE A 457 -1.61 18.20 -12.44
C ILE A 457 -0.51 19.23 -12.69
N ASN A 458 0.67 19.03 -12.09
CA ASN A 458 1.81 19.94 -12.25
C ASN A 458 2.68 19.62 -13.48
N ASN A 459 2.18 18.81 -14.42
CA ASN A 459 2.88 18.41 -15.64
C ASN A 459 4.28 17.82 -15.39
N ARG A 460 4.44 17.09 -14.28
CA ARG A 460 5.63 16.29 -13.97
C ARG A 460 5.42 14.87 -14.48
N SER A 461 6.51 14.10 -14.57
CA SER A 461 6.39 12.67 -14.86
C SER A 461 5.57 11.97 -13.77
N PHE A 462 4.80 10.96 -14.16
CA PHE A 462 3.92 10.23 -13.24
C PHE A 462 4.69 9.73 -12.01
N CYS A 463 5.87 9.16 -12.24
CA CYS A 463 6.75 8.59 -11.21
C CYS A 463 7.69 9.62 -10.55
N TYR A 464 7.52 10.91 -10.79
CA TYR A 464 8.39 11.94 -10.23
C TYR A 464 8.41 11.87 -8.69
N GLY A 465 9.60 11.71 -8.11
CA GLY A 465 9.77 11.61 -6.66
C GLY A 465 9.18 10.34 -6.03
N PHE A 466 8.85 9.33 -6.82
CA PHE A 466 8.31 8.08 -6.32
C PHE A 466 9.26 7.43 -5.31
N HIS A 467 8.73 7.08 -4.14
CA HIS A 467 9.50 6.45 -3.07
C HIS A 467 8.79 5.16 -2.62
N PRO A 468 9.36 3.96 -2.88
CA PRO A 468 8.68 2.66 -2.77
C PRO A 468 8.36 2.24 -1.34
N VAL A 469 8.84 2.97 -0.34
CA VAL A 469 8.49 2.80 1.07
C VAL A 469 7.41 3.81 1.46
N THR A 470 7.69 5.10 1.49
CA THR A 470 6.75 6.13 1.98
C THR A 470 5.44 6.23 1.19
N TRP A 471 5.46 5.89 -0.10
CA TRP A 471 4.25 5.87 -0.92
C TRP A 471 3.56 4.51 -0.92
N HIS A 472 4.11 3.50 -0.22
CA HIS A 472 3.53 2.17 -0.12
C HIS A 472 2.44 2.10 0.95
N ARG A 473 1.40 1.31 0.70
CA ARG A 473 0.23 1.09 1.57
C ARG A 473 0.50 0.65 3.01
N HIS A 474 1.72 0.17 3.29
CA HIS A 474 2.10 -0.37 4.60
C HIS A 474 2.82 0.68 5.47
N LEU A 475 3.18 1.83 4.90
CA LEU A 475 3.57 2.96 5.70
C LEU A 475 2.33 3.49 6.42
N HIS A 476 2.36 3.52 7.74
CA HIS A 476 1.19 3.67 8.62
C HIS A 476 0.32 2.41 8.62
N SER A 477 0.64 1.45 9.51
CA SER A 477 -0.35 0.46 9.93
C SER A 477 -1.60 1.23 10.36
N ILE A 478 -2.69 1.10 9.60
CA ILE A 478 -3.98 1.68 9.99
C ILE A 478 -4.24 1.19 11.42
N PRO A 479 -4.44 2.08 12.40
CA PRO A 479 -4.60 1.65 13.79
C PRO A 479 -5.70 0.59 13.86
N SER A 480 -5.56 -0.37 14.78
CA SER A 480 -6.68 -1.27 15.07
C SER A 480 -7.90 -0.43 15.44
N LEU A 481 -9.09 -0.97 15.23
CA LEU A 481 -10.32 -0.27 15.59
C LEU A 481 -10.29 0.17 17.07
N GLU A 482 -9.77 -0.71 17.93
CA GLU A 482 -9.46 -0.42 19.33
C GLU A 482 -8.53 0.81 19.52
N LYS A 483 -7.43 0.91 18.76
CA LYS A 483 -6.55 2.09 18.80
C LYS A 483 -7.21 3.36 18.26
N LEU A 484 -8.11 3.25 17.28
CA LEU A 484 -8.88 4.40 16.80
C LEU A 484 -9.85 4.90 17.86
N LEU A 485 -10.48 4.00 18.59
CA LEU A 485 -11.42 4.35 19.68
C LEU A 485 -10.71 4.94 20.90
N GLN A 486 -9.50 4.46 21.19
CA GLN A 486 -8.64 4.96 22.27
C GLN A 486 -7.91 6.26 21.91
N GLN A 487 -7.86 6.64 20.63
CA GLN A 487 -7.28 7.92 20.23
C GLN A 487 -8.23 9.03 20.69
N PRO A 488 -7.80 9.94 21.58
CA PRO A 488 -8.63 11.07 21.94
C PRO A 488 -8.95 11.87 20.68
N SER A 489 -10.12 12.51 20.67
CA SER A 489 -10.57 13.51 19.69
C SER A 489 -9.66 14.75 19.72
N GLN A 490 -8.36 14.55 19.48
CA GLN A 490 -7.42 15.61 19.33
C GLN A 490 -7.43 15.97 17.85
N VAL A 491 -8.33 16.89 17.50
CA VAL A 491 -7.85 18.14 16.91
C VAL A 491 -6.54 18.41 17.64
N ALA A 492 -5.41 18.45 16.93
CA ALA A 492 -4.18 18.88 17.55
C ALA A 492 -4.44 20.30 18.09
N ALA A 493 -4.94 20.40 19.32
CA ALA A 493 -4.41 21.33 20.27
C ALA A 493 -2.91 21.11 20.12
N GLU A 494 -2.24 22.11 19.59
CA GLU A 494 -0.80 22.24 19.76
C GLU A 494 -0.46 21.71 21.16
N PRO A 495 0.58 20.87 21.29
CA PRO A 495 0.89 20.20 22.55
C PRO A 495 0.79 21.24 23.64
N SER A 496 -0.19 21.06 24.53
CA SER A 496 -0.47 21.99 25.63
C SER A 496 0.86 22.31 26.26
N LEU A 497 1.31 23.56 26.11
CA LEU A 497 2.57 24.07 26.67
C LEU A 497 2.62 23.63 28.14
N GLN A 498 3.47 22.66 28.45
CA GLN A 498 3.85 22.40 29.83
C GLN A 498 4.79 23.54 30.22
N LEU A 499 4.19 24.59 30.76
CA LEU A 499 4.88 25.78 31.21
C LEU A 499 5.34 25.51 32.64
N GLU A 500 6.63 25.27 32.84
CA GLU A 500 7.21 25.28 34.19
C GLU A 500 7.63 26.70 34.54
N THR A 501 6.87 27.34 35.43
CA THR A 501 7.18 28.64 36.01
C THR A 501 7.87 28.48 37.35
N VAL A 502 9.17 28.80 37.39
CA VAL A 502 9.91 28.90 38.65
C VAL A 502 9.94 30.34 39.08
N LEU A 503 9.35 30.59 40.24
CA LEU A 503 9.27 31.89 40.87
C LEU A 503 10.27 31.94 42.03
N SER A 504 11.38 32.66 41.85
CA SER A 504 12.36 32.89 42.91
C SER A 504 12.28 34.33 43.40
N ASN A 505 11.94 34.53 44.67
CA ASN A 505 11.83 35.85 45.27
C ASN A 505 13.19 36.28 45.85
N SER A 506 13.64 37.49 45.50
CA SER A 506 14.77 38.14 46.17
C SER A 506 14.36 39.36 47.00
N ASN A 507 13.16 39.95 46.81
CA ASN A 507 12.53 41.02 47.60
C ASN A 507 11.07 41.26 47.13
N SER A 508 10.20 41.82 47.99
CA SER A 508 8.72 41.90 47.82
C SER A 508 8.20 42.46 46.48
N ASP A 509 9.01 43.22 45.74
CA ASP A 509 8.59 43.96 44.55
C ASP A 509 9.24 43.44 43.25
N GLN A 510 10.08 42.41 43.32
CA GLN A 510 10.77 41.84 42.16
C GLN A 510 10.73 40.33 42.12
N MET A 511 10.33 39.80 40.96
CA MET A 511 10.17 38.38 40.72
C MET A 511 11.00 37.96 39.50
N THR A 512 11.71 36.85 39.62
CA THR A 512 12.25 36.20 38.43
C THR A 512 11.22 35.20 37.91
N VAL A 513 10.87 35.33 36.64
CA VAL A 513 9.98 34.42 35.93
C VAL A 513 10.81 33.63 34.91
N ILE A 514 10.76 32.30 35.01
CA ILE A 514 11.37 31.39 34.03
C ILE A 514 10.24 30.68 33.29
N VAL A 515 10.29 30.67 31.96
CA VAL A 515 9.34 29.97 31.09
C VAL A 515 10.09 28.92 30.28
N SER A 516 9.80 27.65 30.54
CA SER A 516 10.39 26.52 29.81
C SER A 516 9.33 25.81 28.96
N THR A 517 9.76 25.15 27.88
CA THR A 517 8.92 24.22 27.12
C THR A 517 9.63 22.87 26.98
N PRO A 518 8.95 21.78 26.59
CA PRO A 518 9.59 20.48 26.37
C PRO A 518 10.71 20.49 25.31
N PHE A 519 10.78 21.54 24.48
CA PHE A 519 11.70 21.64 23.35
C PHE A 519 12.65 22.85 23.42
N THR A 520 12.49 23.75 24.40
CA THR A 520 13.35 24.94 24.59
C THR A 520 13.78 25.08 26.05
N ALA A 521 15.08 25.32 26.25
CA ALA A 521 15.63 25.64 27.56
C ALA A 521 15.03 26.97 28.09
N GLY A 522 14.76 27.03 29.39
CA GLY A 522 13.95 28.08 30.02
C GLY A 522 14.42 29.51 29.76
N ILE A 523 13.52 30.35 29.24
CA ILE A 523 13.71 31.80 29.09
C ILE A 523 13.49 32.45 30.44
N LYS A 524 14.48 33.22 30.92
CA LYS A 524 14.45 33.88 32.23
C LYS A 524 14.32 35.39 32.06
N SER A 525 13.34 35.99 32.71
CA SER A 525 13.17 37.44 32.76
C SER A 525 12.76 37.91 34.16
N GLN A 526 12.96 39.19 34.46
CA GLN A 526 12.55 39.80 35.73
C GLN A 526 11.30 40.65 35.53
N PHE A 527 10.34 40.51 36.44
CA PHE A 527 9.11 41.27 36.49
C PHE A 527 9.03 42.03 37.81
N SER A 528 8.75 43.33 37.74
CA SER A 528 8.47 44.18 38.89
C SER A 528 7.11 44.83 38.76
N SER A 529 6.18 44.52 39.66
CA SER A 529 4.81 45.05 39.62
C SER A 529 4.71 46.57 39.82
N SER A 530 5.78 47.21 40.29
CA SER A 530 5.86 48.67 40.46
C SER A 530 6.39 49.41 39.23
N ILE A 531 6.97 48.70 38.26
CA ILE A 531 7.65 49.29 37.09
C ILE A 531 7.06 48.76 35.77
N ASP A 532 6.73 47.47 35.70
CA ASP A 532 6.39 46.78 34.47
C ASP A 532 4.87 46.61 34.30
N SER A 533 4.38 46.82 33.08
CA SER A 533 3.03 46.41 32.69
C SER A 533 2.97 44.89 32.57
N LEU A 534 2.03 44.25 33.29
CA LEU A 534 1.85 42.80 33.25
C LEU A 534 1.58 42.30 31.82
N ASP A 535 0.75 43.01 31.06
CA ASP A 535 0.38 42.61 29.70
C ASP A 535 1.55 42.70 28.73
N GLU A 536 2.37 43.75 28.86
CA GLU A 536 3.54 43.97 28.01
C GLU A 536 4.65 42.96 28.36
N PHE A 537 4.84 42.68 29.64
CA PHE A 537 5.78 41.66 30.09
C PHE A 537 5.40 40.25 29.58
N VAL A 538 4.11 39.89 29.69
CA VAL A 538 3.60 38.60 29.22
C VAL A 538 3.74 38.47 27.70
N GLN A 539 3.41 39.52 26.93
CA GLN A 539 3.63 39.48 25.48
C GLN A 539 5.10 39.31 25.12
N ASN A 540 5.99 40.13 25.68
CA ASN A 540 7.42 40.07 25.37
C ASN A 540 8.07 38.72 25.71
N MET A 541 7.63 38.08 26.79
CA MET A 541 8.10 36.73 27.14
C MET A 541 7.54 35.67 26.19
N CYS A 542 6.26 35.76 25.84
CA CYS A 542 5.61 34.77 24.99
C CYS A 542 5.93 34.90 23.50
N ASP A 543 6.35 36.07 23.02
CA ASP A 543 6.85 36.23 21.66
C ASP A 543 8.19 35.50 21.45
N GLN A 544 8.98 35.31 22.51
CA GLN A 544 10.25 34.59 22.45
C GLN A 544 10.08 33.07 22.47
N VAL A 545 8.92 32.57 22.89
CA VAL A 545 8.58 31.14 22.92
C VAL A 545 7.51 30.92 21.86
N THR A 546 7.89 30.51 20.64
CA THR A 546 7.12 30.39 19.36
C THR A 546 5.70 29.76 19.40
N SER A 547 4.84 30.22 20.31
CA SER A 547 3.48 29.76 20.65
C SER A 547 2.82 30.82 21.55
N THR A 548 2.42 31.94 20.96
CA THR A 548 2.06 33.17 21.69
C THR A 548 0.78 33.06 22.50
N GLN A 549 -0.31 32.48 21.96
CA GLN A 549 -1.64 32.62 22.57
C GLN A 549 -1.83 31.75 23.84
N THR A 550 -1.39 30.50 23.81
CA THR A 550 -1.41 29.61 24.99
C THR A 550 -0.44 30.09 26.07
N CYS A 551 0.75 30.54 25.68
CA CYS A 551 1.73 31.11 26.61
C CYS A 551 1.16 32.34 27.31
N SER A 552 0.60 33.29 26.56
CA SER A 552 0.08 34.54 27.14
C SER A 552 -1.05 34.28 28.13
N THR A 553 -1.94 33.32 27.82
CA THR A 553 -3.08 33.01 28.69
C THR A 553 -2.62 32.37 30.00
N THR A 554 -1.72 31.38 29.93
CA THR A 554 -1.21 30.67 31.11
C THR A 554 -0.34 31.56 31.99
N LEU A 555 0.59 32.30 31.37
CA LEU A 555 1.52 33.17 32.10
C LEU A 555 0.79 34.34 32.76
N ARG A 556 -0.18 34.95 32.05
CA ARG A 556 -1.03 36.00 32.62
C ARG A 556 -1.79 35.49 33.84
N ARG A 557 -2.47 34.33 33.74
CA ARG A 557 -3.21 33.76 34.87
C ARG A 557 -2.33 33.51 36.11
N GLN A 558 -1.10 33.04 35.92
CA GLN A 558 -0.19 32.77 37.04
C GLN A 558 0.35 34.05 37.70
N LEU A 559 0.65 35.08 36.89
CA LEU A 559 1.17 36.35 37.39
C LEU A 559 0.08 37.28 37.92
N GLU A 560 -1.15 37.24 37.37
CA GLU A 560 -2.31 38.02 37.87
C GLU A 560 -2.62 37.71 39.33
N CYS A 561 -2.49 36.44 39.76
CA CYS A 561 -2.64 36.05 41.16
C CYS A 561 -1.60 36.74 42.06
N HIS A 562 -0.37 36.93 41.56
CA HIS A 562 0.73 37.55 42.31
C HIS A 562 0.65 39.07 42.36
N VAL A 563 0.09 39.71 41.33
CA VAL A 563 -0.19 41.15 41.33
C VAL A 563 -1.36 41.46 42.27
N SER A 564 -2.32 40.54 42.40
CA SER A 564 -3.58 40.79 43.14
C SER A 564 -3.55 40.33 44.60
N TYR A 565 -2.69 39.38 44.99
CA TYR A 565 -2.68 38.78 46.33
C TYR A 565 -1.26 38.50 46.86
N PRO A 566 -1.04 38.52 48.19
CA PRO A 566 0.24 38.12 48.78
C PRO A 566 0.57 36.64 48.51
N TYR A 567 1.86 36.39 48.22
CA TYR A 567 2.45 35.17 47.64
C TYR A 567 1.97 33.82 48.24
N GLN A 568 1.58 33.78 49.52
CA GLN A 568 1.19 32.56 50.22
C GLN A 568 -0.15 31.95 49.77
N ILE A 569 -0.98 32.67 49.01
CA ILE A 569 -2.31 32.20 48.60
C ILE A 569 -2.27 31.44 47.25
N CYS A 570 -1.32 31.73 46.36
CA CYS A 570 -1.37 31.24 44.98
C CYS A 570 -0.85 29.81 44.77
N GLN A 571 -0.14 29.20 45.73
CA GLN A 571 0.41 27.83 45.56
C GLN A 571 -0.60 26.68 45.73
N SER A 572 -1.82 26.94 46.21
CA SER A 572 -2.81 25.89 46.51
C SER A 572 -3.78 25.57 45.36
N HIS A 573 -3.78 26.36 44.28
CA HIS A 573 -4.79 26.25 43.22
C HIS A 573 -4.42 25.37 42.01
N ASP A 574 -3.17 24.89 41.91
CA ASP A 574 -2.66 24.11 40.76
C ASP A 574 -2.32 22.64 41.11
N LYS A 575 -2.97 22.06 42.14
CA LYS A 575 -2.89 20.60 42.45
C LYS A 575 -4.24 19.88 42.35
N VAL A 576 -5.11 20.29 41.42
CA VAL A 576 -6.30 19.51 41.01
C VAL A 576 -6.34 19.40 39.50
#